data_AF-A0AAJ7SDT5-F1
#
_entry.id   AF-A0AAJ7SDT5-F1
#
_cell.length_a   1.000
_cell.length_b   1.000
_cell.length_c   1.000
_cell.angle_alpha   90.00
_cell.angle_beta   90.00
_cell.angle_gamma   90.00
#
_symmetry.space_group_name_H-M   'P 1'
#
loop_
_entity.id
_entity.type
_entity.pdbx_description
1 polymer ?
#
loop_
_entity_poly.entity_id
_entity_poly.type
_entity_poly.pdbx_seq_one_letter_code
_entity_poly.pdbx_strand_id
1 'polypeptide(L)'
;MAGNSSGIEAVVGAPLSPQMIALFREAMHFDSLEKKDVAVHSFVVFGASGDLAKKKIYPTLWALFRDNLLPVGTKIVGYARTSLTMQQLEDKIRPYIKLRESDETKFVEFLSSNSYVAGGYDDASPFENLQAQLTALEDTTVVANRLFYLALPPTVFQPVSKMVKQFCMSKSGWSRIIIEKPFGRDLSSSAELSRHLASLFKEDQIYRIDHYLGKEMVQNLITLRFANRIFSPTWNR
;
A
#
# COMPACT_ATOMS: atom_id res chain seq x y z
N MET A 1 8.36 -66.61 -36.37
CA MET A 1 9.45 -65.62 -36.48
C MET A 1 8.90 -64.26 -36.08
N ALA A 2 9.74 -63.46 -35.46
CA ALA A 2 9.43 -62.32 -34.61
C ALA A 2 8.90 -61.05 -35.32
N GLY A 3 8.31 -60.15 -34.52
CA GLY A 3 8.05 -58.73 -34.81
C GLY A 3 6.67 -58.46 -35.44
N ASN A 4 5.87 -57.48 -35.05
CA ASN A 4 6.23 -56.19 -34.46
C ASN A 4 5.04 -55.57 -33.70
N SER A 5 5.34 -54.98 -32.55
CA SER A 5 4.47 -54.14 -31.73
C SER A 5 4.69 -52.67 -32.07
N SER A 6 3.64 -51.92 -32.46
CA SER A 6 3.55 -50.45 -32.36
C SER A 6 2.23 -50.00 -32.99
N GLY A 7 1.46 -49.05 -32.47
CA GLY A 7 1.48 -48.29 -31.23
C GLY A 7 0.10 -47.63 -31.15
N ILE A 8 -0.57 -47.74 -30.01
CA ILE A 8 -1.71 -46.89 -29.67
C ILE A 8 -1.10 -45.77 -28.83
N GLU A 9 -0.54 -44.76 -29.49
CA GLU A 9 -0.25 -43.49 -28.84
C GLU A 9 -1.50 -42.62 -28.96
N ALA A 10 -2.04 -42.26 -27.80
CA ALA A 10 -3.10 -41.28 -27.67
C ALA A 10 -2.68 -40.00 -28.38
N VAL A 11 -3.49 -39.55 -29.34
CA VAL A 11 -3.37 -38.23 -29.95
C VAL A 11 -3.71 -37.20 -28.87
N VAL A 12 -2.70 -36.83 -28.08
CA VAL A 12 -2.73 -35.68 -27.19
C VAL A 12 -2.95 -34.47 -28.09
N GLY A 13 -4.09 -33.80 -27.87
CA GLY A 13 -4.65 -32.80 -28.77
C GLY A 13 -3.64 -31.74 -29.21
N ALA A 14 -3.60 -31.48 -30.50
CA ALA A 14 -2.81 -30.40 -31.06
C ALA A 14 -3.20 -29.07 -30.38
N PRO A 15 -2.23 -28.20 -30.05
CA PRO A 15 -2.54 -26.90 -29.48
C PRO A 15 -3.42 -26.10 -30.44
N LEU A 16 -4.37 -25.34 -29.88
CA LEU A 16 -5.30 -24.52 -30.65
C LEU A 16 -4.54 -23.60 -31.62
N SER A 17 -5.06 -23.42 -32.84
CA SER A 17 -4.44 -22.53 -33.81
C SER A 17 -4.43 -21.09 -33.29
N PRO A 18 -3.42 -20.26 -33.63
CA PRO A 18 -3.36 -18.87 -33.18
C PRO A 18 -4.61 -18.06 -33.51
N GLN A 19 -5.26 -18.37 -34.64
CA GLN A 19 -6.52 -17.77 -35.07
C GLN A 19 -7.70 -18.17 -34.18
N MET A 20 -7.79 -19.45 -33.77
CA MET A 20 -8.80 -19.89 -32.81
C MET A 20 -8.55 -19.32 -31.41
N ILE A 21 -7.29 -19.19 -30.98
CA ILE A 21 -6.95 -18.54 -29.70
C ILE A 21 -7.38 -17.06 -29.71
N ALA A 22 -7.17 -16.34 -30.82
CA ALA A 22 -7.63 -14.97 -30.98
C ALA A 22 -9.16 -14.87 -30.93
N LEU A 23 -9.86 -15.76 -31.64
CA LEU A 23 -11.32 -15.82 -31.65
C LEU A 23 -11.89 -16.15 -30.26
N PHE A 24 -11.26 -17.06 -29.51
CA PHE A 24 -11.63 -17.38 -28.14
C PHE A 24 -11.40 -16.21 -27.18
N ARG A 25 -10.32 -15.44 -27.34
CA ARG A 25 -10.08 -14.21 -26.53
C ARG A 25 -11.14 -13.15 -26.80
N GLU A 26 -11.50 -12.95 -28.06
CA GLU A 26 -12.51 -11.98 -28.48
C GLU A 26 -13.91 -12.39 -28.01
N ALA A 27 -14.29 -13.67 -28.18
CA ALA A 27 -15.59 -14.21 -27.78
C ALA A 27 -15.78 -14.32 -26.26
N MET A 28 -14.71 -14.55 -25.49
CA MET A 28 -14.77 -14.57 -24.02
C MET A 28 -14.65 -13.18 -23.39
N HIS A 29 -14.65 -12.10 -24.19
CA HIS A 29 -14.40 -10.75 -23.67
C HIS A 29 -13.13 -10.69 -22.79
N PHE A 30 -12.10 -11.46 -23.14
CA PHE A 30 -10.88 -11.50 -22.35
C PHE A 30 -10.11 -10.17 -22.42
N ASP A 31 -10.35 -9.37 -23.46
CA ASP A 31 -9.88 -7.98 -23.56
C ASP A 31 -10.74 -6.99 -22.74
N SER A 32 -11.90 -7.43 -22.24
CA SER A 32 -12.78 -6.63 -21.37
C SER A 32 -12.77 -7.08 -19.90
N LEU A 33 -11.96 -8.09 -19.56
CA LEU A 33 -11.54 -8.34 -18.18
C LEU A 33 -10.28 -7.52 -17.93
N GLU A 34 -10.50 -6.32 -17.41
CA GLU A 34 -9.48 -5.39 -16.94
C GLU A 34 -8.66 -4.68 -18.05
N LYS A 35 -9.26 -3.63 -18.64
CA LYS A 35 -8.63 -2.32 -18.40
C LYS A 35 -8.68 -2.10 -16.89
N LYS A 36 -7.82 -2.77 -16.13
CA LYS A 36 -7.33 -2.21 -14.89
C LYS A 36 -6.76 -0.91 -15.39
N ASP A 37 -7.36 0.21 -14.99
CA ASP A 37 -6.64 1.46 -15.02
C ASP A 37 -5.28 1.14 -14.42
N VAL A 38 -4.28 0.97 -15.30
CA VAL A 38 -2.92 0.73 -14.85
C VAL A 38 -2.69 1.96 -14.01
N ALA A 39 -2.53 1.76 -12.71
CA ALA A 39 -2.44 2.83 -11.76
C ALA A 39 -1.23 2.52 -10.92
N VAL A 40 -0.25 3.41 -10.97
CA VAL A 40 0.93 3.30 -10.13
C VAL A 40 0.50 3.71 -8.73
N HIS A 41 0.92 2.93 -7.74
CA HIS A 41 0.67 3.22 -6.34
C HIS A 41 1.98 3.54 -5.64
N SER A 42 2.07 4.72 -5.05
CA SER A 42 3.22 5.16 -4.27
C SER A 42 2.83 5.24 -2.79
N PHE A 43 3.51 4.47 -1.95
CA PHE A 43 3.32 4.45 -0.50
C PHE A 43 4.49 5.15 0.19
N VAL A 44 4.26 6.33 0.73
CA VAL A 44 5.28 7.13 1.40
C VAL A 44 5.19 6.93 2.91
N VAL A 45 6.28 6.47 3.53
CA VAL A 45 6.38 6.27 4.98
C VAL A 45 7.17 7.44 5.58
N PHE A 46 6.48 8.46 6.08
CA PHE A 46 7.11 9.50 6.87
C PHE A 46 7.48 8.99 8.26
N GLY A 47 8.69 9.31 8.72
CA GLY A 47 9.24 8.72 9.94
C GLY A 47 9.78 7.31 9.73
N ALA A 48 10.22 6.98 8.50
CA ALA A 48 10.72 5.66 8.13
C ALA A 48 11.86 5.13 9.02
N SER A 49 12.66 6.01 9.63
CA SER A 49 13.71 5.61 10.58
C SER A 49 13.20 5.29 11.99
N GLY A 50 11.93 5.56 12.28
CA GLY A 50 11.32 5.45 13.61
C GLY A 50 10.88 4.04 13.99
N ASP A 51 10.53 3.89 15.28
CA ASP A 51 10.14 2.60 15.86
C ASP A 51 8.85 2.03 15.28
N LEU A 52 7.83 2.87 15.05
CA LEU A 52 6.58 2.41 14.45
C LEU A 52 6.79 1.89 13.03
N ALA A 53 7.59 2.61 12.23
CA ALA A 53 7.90 2.21 10.86
C ALA A 53 8.58 0.84 10.81
N LYS A 54 9.69 0.65 11.53
CA LYS A 54 10.45 -0.60 11.48
C LYS A 54 9.75 -1.79 12.14
N LYS A 55 8.99 -1.57 13.22
CA LYS A 55 8.35 -2.66 13.99
C LYS A 55 6.97 -3.06 13.47
N LYS A 56 6.28 -2.16 12.74
CA LYS A 56 4.89 -2.37 12.31
C LYS A 56 4.65 -2.07 10.84
N ILE A 57 5.04 -0.89 10.34
CA ILE A 57 4.67 -0.48 8.98
C ILE A 57 5.39 -1.31 7.92
N TYR A 58 6.73 -1.38 7.94
CA TYR A 58 7.48 -2.19 6.98
C TYR A 58 7.15 -3.69 7.07
N PRO A 59 7.04 -4.31 8.27
CA PRO A 59 6.58 -5.69 8.36
C PRO A 59 5.17 -5.92 7.79
N THR A 60 4.26 -4.96 7.93
CA THR A 60 2.91 -5.04 7.36
C THR A 60 2.95 -4.91 5.84
N LEU A 61 3.70 -3.94 5.31
CA LEU A 61 3.91 -3.77 3.87
C LEU A 61 4.54 -5.01 3.24
N TRP A 62 5.53 -5.60 3.90
CA TRP A 62 6.12 -6.87 3.51
C TRP A 62 5.09 -7.99 3.47
N ALA A 63 4.28 -8.16 4.53
CA ALA A 63 3.25 -9.19 4.56
C ALA A 63 2.25 -9.04 3.41
N LEU A 64 1.80 -7.81 3.15
CA LEU A 64 0.92 -7.49 2.01
C LEU A 64 1.59 -7.78 0.67
N PHE A 65 2.88 -7.47 0.53
CA PHE A 65 3.65 -7.77 -0.68
C PHE A 65 3.80 -9.29 -0.89
N ARG A 66 4.25 -10.02 0.14
CA ARG A 66 4.46 -11.48 0.12
C ARG A 66 3.18 -12.22 -0.30
N ASP A 67 2.04 -11.76 0.22
CA ASP A 67 0.72 -12.36 0.01
C ASP A 67 0.01 -11.81 -1.25
N ASN A 68 0.70 -11.01 -2.08
CA ASN A 68 0.19 -10.41 -3.33
C ASN A 68 -1.07 -9.55 -3.14
N LEU A 69 -1.19 -8.86 -1.99
CA LEU A 69 -2.31 -7.98 -1.66
C LEU A 69 -2.04 -6.51 -2.01
N LEU A 70 -0.80 -6.17 -2.37
CA LEU A 70 -0.48 -4.87 -2.94
C LEU A 70 -0.74 -4.87 -4.45
N PRO A 71 -1.23 -3.75 -5.03
CA PRO A 71 -1.26 -3.57 -6.47
C PRO A 71 0.12 -3.81 -7.08
N VAL A 72 0.16 -4.49 -8.22
CA VAL A 72 1.41 -4.77 -8.94
C VAL A 72 2.12 -3.46 -9.28
N GLY A 73 3.44 -3.42 -9.05
CA GLY A 73 4.25 -2.22 -9.30
C GLY A 73 4.16 -1.13 -8.23
N THR A 74 3.56 -1.41 -7.08
CA THR A 74 3.58 -0.48 -5.93
C THR A 74 5.01 -0.10 -5.55
N LYS A 75 5.26 1.20 -5.35
CA LYS A 75 6.55 1.77 -4.93
C LYS A 75 6.45 2.25 -3.50
N ILE A 76 7.47 1.98 -2.69
CA ILE A 76 7.51 2.38 -1.29
C ILE A 76 8.64 3.39 -1.09
N VAL A 77 8.33 4.56 -0.54
CA VAL A 77 9.33 5.61 -0.32
C VAL A 77 9.40 5.93 1.17
N GLY A 78 10.51 5.60 1.80
CA GLY A 78 10.80 6.02 3.17
C GLY A 78 11.24 7.48 3.21
N TYR A 79 10.73 8.25 4.16
CA TYR A 79 11.15 9.63 4.38
C TYR A 79 11.44 9.88 5.86
N ALA A 80 12.62 10.39 6.20
CA ALA A 80 12.90 10.89 7.55
C ALA A 80 14.09 11.87 7.60
N ARG A 81 14.26 12.56 8.74
CA ARG A 81 15.42 13.43 8.99
C ARG A 81 16.76 12.70 9.00
N THR A 82 16.77 11.45 9.47
CA THR A 82 17.98 10.63 9.54
C THR A 82 18.38 10.23 8.12
N SER A 83 19.61 10.54 7.71
CA SER A 83 20.16 9.99 6.47
C SER A 83 20.44 8.50 6.65
N LEU A 84 19.79 7.66 5.85
CA LEU A 84 19.98 6.21 5.83
C LEU A 84 20.18 5.75 4.38
N THR A 85 21.05 4.77 4.19
CA THR A 85 21.11 4.02 2.94
C THR A 85 20.02 2.94 2.92
N MET A 86 19.71 2.41 1.74
CA MET A 86 18.77 1.28 1.62
C MET A 86 19.24 0.05 2.41
N GLN A 87 20.56 -0.22 2.44
CA GLN A 87 21.11 -1.30 3.26
C GLN A 87 20.88 -1.08 4.75
N GLN A 88 21.11 0.14 5.24
CA GLN A 88 20.87 0.48 6.65
C GLN A 88 19.39 0.41 7.03
N LEU A 89 18.49 0.73 6.07
CA LEU A 89 17.05 0.55 6.26
C LEU A 89 16.71 -0.94 6.36
N GLU A 90 17.22 -1.76 5.44
CA GLU A 90 17.07 -3.22 5.46
C GLU A 90 17.51 -3.81 6.80
N ASP A 91 18.73 -3.50 7.25
CA ASP A 91 19.29 -3.99 8.52
C ASP A 91 18.39 -3.64 9.73
N LYS A 92 17.68 -2.51 9.67
CA LYS A 92 16.76 -2.06 10.71
C LYS A 92 15.40 -2.76 10.67
N ILE A 93 14.89 -3.14 9.50
CA ILE A 93 13.56 -3.75 9.35
C ILE A 93 13.62 -5.27 9.40
N ARG A 94 14.70 -5.88 8.91
CA ARG A 94 14.87 -7.34 8.81
C ARG A 94 14.64 -8.07 10.14
N PRO A 95 15.11 -7.58 11.31
CA PRO A 95 14.85 -8.23 12.59
C PRO A 95 13.37 -8.32 13.00
N TYR A 96 12.51 -7.46 12.45
CA TYR A 96 11.07 -7.43 12.74
C TYR A 96 10.23 -8.18 11.69
N ILE A 97 10.88 -8.71 10.66
CA ILE A 97 10.25 -9.47 9.59
C ILE A 97 10.52 -10.96 9.84
N LYS A 98 9.45 -11.74 9.96
CA LYS A 98 9.53 -13.20 10.04
C LYS A 98 9.71 -13.75 8.63
N LEU A 99 10.96 -13.89 8.21
CA LEU A 99 11.33 -14.34 6.88
C LEU A 99 11.50 -15.87 6.86
N ARG A 100 10.81 -16.53 5.92
CA ARG A 100 11.03 -17.96 5.63
C ARG A 100 12.09 -18.07 4.55
N GLU A 101 12.81 -19.19 4.48
CA GLU A 101 13.81 -19.41 3.42
C GLU A 101 13.21 -19.29 2.01
N SER A 102 11.96 -19.74 1.83
CA SER A 102 11.21 -19.62 0.58
C SER A 102 10.92 -18.18 0.14
N ASP A 103 11.02 -17.22 1.07
CA ASP A 103 10.59 -15.86 0.86
C ASP A 103 11.73 -14.93 0.43
N GLU A 104 12.99 -15.38 0.47
CA GLU A 104 14.14 -14.48 0.29
C GLU A 104 14.17 -13.78 -1.06
N THR A 105 13.88 -14.50 -2.15
CA THR A 105 13.79 -13.88 -3.48
C THR A 105 12.72 -12.80 -3.54
N LYS A 106 11.55 -13.05 -2.93
CA LYS A 106 10.47 -12.05 -2.84
C LYS A 106 10.86 -10.87 -1.95
N PHE A 107 11.64 -11.11 -0.90
CA PHE A 107 12.09 -10.05 -0.01
C PHE A 107 13.09 -9.11 -0.69
N VAL A 108 14.00 -9.66 -1.48
CA VAL A 108 14.89 -8.87 -2.34
C VAL A 108 14.08 -8.06 -3.36
N GLU A 109 13.05 -8.66 -3.98
CA GLU A 109 12.16 -7.95 -4.90
C GLU A 109 11.41 -6.81 -4.18
N PHE A 110 10.86 -7.08 -3.00
CA PHE A 110 10.24 -6.07 -2.14
C PHE A 110 11.21 -4.91 -1.89
N LEU A 111 12.43 -5.17 -1.42
CA LEU A 111 13.43 -4.13 -1.17
C LEU A 111 13.79 -3.33 -2.43
N SER A 112 13.83 -3.98 -3.60
CA SER A 112 14.10 -3.26 -4.86
C SER A 112 12.98 -2.30 -5.28
N SER A 113 11.75 -2.52 -4.78
CA SER A 113 10.62 -1.58 -4.93
C SER A 113 10.64 -0.42 -3.91
N ASN A 114 11.59 -0.43 -2.98
CA ASN A 114 11.72 0.59 -1.95
C ASN A 114 12.78 1.62 -2.31
N SER A 115 12.56 2.86 -1.88
CA SER A 115 13.55 3.93 -1.93
C SER A 115 13.49 4.79 -0.66
N TYR A 116 14.47 5.66 -0.48
CA TYR A 116 14.59 6.48 0.72
C TYR A 116 15.00 7.92 0.42
N VAL A 117 14.37 8.89 1.08
CA VAL A 117 14.69 10.31 1.05
C VAL A 117 15.00 10.79 2.46
N ALA A 118 16.13 11.48 2.61
CA ALA A 118 16.48 12.18 3.84
C ALA A 118 16.06 13.64 3.75
N GLY A 119 15.42 14.19 4.78
CA GLY A 119 14.95 15.58 4.76
C GLY A 119 14.28 16.08 6.05
N GLY A 120 14.32 17.41 6.23
CA GLY A 120 13.55 18.13 7.24
C GLY A 120 12.04 17.98 7.06
N TYR A 121 11.25 18.36 8.06
CA TYR A 121 9.77 18.24 7.99
C TYR A 121 9.08 19.57 7.67
N ASP A 122 9.85 20.65 7.64
CA ASP A 122 9.47 22.05 7.50
C ASP A 122 10.24 22.76 6.37
N ASP A 123 11.17 22.07 5.70
CA ASP A 123 11.94 22.59 4.57
C ASP A 123 11.29 22.22 3.23
N ALA A 124 11.19 23.18 2.30
CA ALA A 124 10.60 22.92 0.98
C ALA A 124 11.48 22.01 0.09
N SER A 125 12.79 22.25 0.07
CA SER A 125 13.72 21.57 -0.86
C SER A 125 13.69 20.03 -0.75
N PRO A 126 13.68 19.41 0.45
CA PRO A 126 13.52 17.96 0.56
C PRO A 126 12.18 17.42 0.04
N PHE A 127 11.08 18.18 0.15
CA PHE A 127 9.78 17.79 -0.40
C PHE A 127 9.74 17.92 -1.92
N GLU A 128 10.47 18.86 -2.50
CA GLU A 128 10.67 18.93 -3.95
C GLU A 128 11.44 17.71 -4.47
N ASN A 129 12.47 17.26 -3.74
CA ASN A 129 13.18 16.03 -4.06
C ASN A 129 12.25 14.80 -3.95
N LEU A 130 11.46 14.70 -2.88
CA LEU A 130 10.45 13.66 -2.74
C LEU A 130 9.46 13.67 -3.91
N GLN A 131 8.96 14.84 -4.31
CA GLN A 131 8.09 14.98 -5.48
C GLN A 131 8.76 14.52 -6.77
N ALA A 132 10.03 14.90 -6.99
CA ALA A 132 10.79 14.49 -8.16
C ALA A 132 10.95 12.96 -8.20
N GLN A 133 11.25 12.34 -7.06
CA GLN A 133 11.37 10.89 -6.97
C GLN A 133 10.04 10.18 -7.20
N LEU A 134 8.95 10.66 -6.61
CA LEU A 134 7.61 10.11 -6.87
C LEU A 134 7.25 10.21 -8.35
N THR A 135 7.54 11.35 -8.98
CA THR A 135 7.28 11.56 -10.40
C THR A 135 8.15 10.67 -11.29
N ALA A 136 9.40 10.41 -10.91
CA ALA A 136 10.28 9.50 -11.66
C ALA A 136 9.86 8.03 -11.55
N LEU A 137 9.20 7.66 -10.45
CA LEU A 137 8.65 6.34 -10.21
C LEU A 137 7.27 6.12 -10.87
N GLU A 138 6.62 7.21 -11.25
CA GLU A 138 5.30 7.25 -11.88
C GLU A 138 5.47 7.43 -13.39
N ASP A 139 4.97 6.50 -14.20
CA ASP A 139 4.86 6.74 -15.63
C ASP A 139 3.83 7.85 -15.87
N THR A 140 4.24 8.91 -16.57
CA THR A 140 3.38 10.07 -16.89
C THR A 140 2.12 9.73 -17.68
N THR A 141 2.08 8.56 -18.32
CA THR A 141 0.94 8.07 -19.11
C THR A 141 -0.12 7.37 -18.26
N VAL A 142 0.13 7.21 -16.96
CA VAL A 142 -0.60 6.31 -16.06
C VAL A 142 -1.15 7.09 -14.85
N VAL A 143 -2.28 6.66 -14.30
CA VAL A 143 -2.86 7.28 -13.10
C VAL A 143 -1.94 7.01 -11.90
N ALA A 144 -1.57 8.06 -11.17
CA ALA A 144 -0.69 7.94 -10.00
C ALA A 144 -1.47 8.11 -8.70
N ASN A 145 -1.57 7.05 -7.91
CA ASN A 145 -2.20 7.07 -6.60
C ASN A 145 -1.15 7.15 -5.50
N ARG A 146 -1.31 8.10 -4.57
CA ARG A 146 -0.31 8.37 -3.52
C ARG A 146 -0.91 8.24 -2.13
N LEU A 147 -0.25 7.45 -1.29
CA LEU A 147 -0.67 7.22 0.09
C LEU A 147 0.47 7.64 1.03
N PHE A 148 0.20 8.59 1.91
CA PHE A 148 1.18 9.15 2.84
C PHE A 148 0.90 8.66 4.25
N TYR A 149 1.75 7.80 4.79
CA TYR A 149 1.67 7.33 6.17
C TYR A 149 2.52 8.20 7.09
N LEU A 150 1.89 8.92 8.02
CA LEU A 150 2.57 9.77 8.98
C LEU A 150 2.90 8.99 10.25
N ALA A 151 3.97 8.18 10.20
CA ALA A 151 4.52 7.49 11.37
C ALA A 151 5.41 8.44 12.19
N LEU A 152 4.84 9.57 12.57
CA LEU A 152 5.52 10.72 13.16
C LEU A 152 4.90 11.10 14.52
N PRO A 153 5.64 11.82 15.39
CA PRO A 153 5.03 12.41 16.58
C PRO A 153 4.02 13.52 16.20
N PRO A 154 3.00 13.77 17.03
CA PRO A 154 1.95 14.77 16.73
C PRO A 154 2.46 16.18 16.46
N THR A 155 3.60 16.55 17.06
CA THR A 155 4.20 17.89 16.93
C THR A 155 4.59 18.25 15.49
N VAL A 156 4.80 17.26 14.63
CA VAL A 156 5.20 17.48 13.23
C VAL A 156 4.09 17.17 12.22
N PHE A 157 2.89 16.77 12.66
CA PHE A 157 1.78 16.48 11.74
C PHE A 157 1.36 17.70 10.94
N GLN A 158 1.21 18.86 11.58
CA GLN A 158 0.80 20.09 10.91
C GLN A 158 1.81 20.55 9.83
N PRO A 159 3.13 20.69 10.12
CA PRO A 159 4.09 21.11 9.09
C PRO A 159 4.18 20.10 7.95
N VAL A 160 4.26 18.79 8.24
CA VAL A 160 4.35 17.76 7.20
C VAL A 160 3.11 17.72 6.31
N SER A 161 1.91 17.76 6.89
CA SER A 161 0.66 17.75 6.12
C SER A 161 0.54 18.98 5.19
N LYS A 162 1.02 20.15 5.63
CA LYS A 162 1.10 21.35 4.79
C LYS A 162 2.06 21.16 3.63
N MET A 163 3.27 20.65 3.89
CA MET A 163 4.27 20.41 2.85
C MET A 163 3.81 19.35 1.84
N VAL A 164 3.21 18.24 2.30
CA VAL A 164 2.62 17.20 1.44
C VAL A 164 1.57 17.81 0.52
N LYS A 165 0.66 18.63 1.06
CA LYS A 165 -0.40 19.27 0.28
C LYS A 165 0.17 20.20 -0.81
N GLN A 166 1.25 20.91 -0.49
CA GLN A 166 1.84 21.91 -1.38
C GLN A 166 2.67 21.27 -2.50
N PHE A 167 3.47 20.25 -2.20
CA PHE A 167 4.49 19.73 -3.12
C PHE A 167 4.18 18.34 -3.67
N CYS A 168 3.60 17.46 -2.85
CA CYS A 168 3.61 16.02 -3.11
C CYS A 168 2.28 15.44 -3.58
N MET A 169 1.25 16.26 -3.83
CA MET A 169 -0.04 15.75 -4.28
C MET A 169 0.04 15.18 -5.70
N SER A 170 -0.64 14.05 -5.94
CA SER A 170 -0.79 13.52 -7.29
C SER A 170 -1.58 14.50 -8.17
N LYS A 171 -1.21 14.54 -9.45
CA LYS A 171 -1.90 15.36 -10.47
C LYS A 171 -2.97 14.57 -11.23
N SER A 172 -2.86 13.24 -11.28
CA SER A 172 -3.74 12.38 -12.10
C SER A 172 -4.62 11.44 -11.28
N GLY A 173 -4.14 10.96 -10.12
CA GLY A 173 -4.87 10.03 -9.25
C GLY A 173 -5.19 10.60 -7.88
N TRP A 174 -5.61 9.73 -6.96
CA TRP A 174 -5.95 10.16 -5.60
C TRP A 174 -4.70 10.32 -4.73
N SER A 175 -4.80 11.25 -3.77
CA SER A 175 -3.84 11.37 -2.67
C SER A 175 -4.58 11.13 -1.35
N ARG A 176 -4.06 10.25 -0.50
CA ARG A 176 -4.62 9.93 0.82
C ARG A 176 -3.56 10.05 1.89
N ILE A 177 -3.95 10.49 3.08
CA ILE A 177 -3.09 10.66 4.24
C ILE A 177 -3.57 9.77 5.38
N ILE A 178 -2.66 8.99 5.93
CA ILE A 178 -2.88 8.16 7.11
C ILE A 178 -2.22 8.83 8.30
N ILE A 179 -2.99 9.05 9.37
CA ILE A 179 -2.51 9.65 10.61
C ILE A 179 -2.76 8.73 11.80
N GLU A 180 -1.80 8.71 12.71
CA GLU A 180 -1.82 7.92 13.93
C GLU A 180 -2.23 8.74 15.14
N LYS A 181 -2.71 8.05 16.17
CA LYS A 181 -2.99 8.66 17.47
C LYS A 181 -1.68 9.14 18.14
N PRO A 182 -1.74 10.16 19.01
CA PRO A 182 -2.94 10.84 19.52
C PRO A 182 -3.49 11.95 18.60
N PHE A 183 -4.81 12.03 18.49
CA PHE A 183 -5.53 13.06 17.72
C PHE A 183 -5.85 14.29 18.60
N GLY A 184 -4.83 14.87 19.23
CA GLY A 184 -5.00 15.85 20.30
C GLY A 184 -5.03 15.20 21.70
N ARG A 185 -5.02 16.04 22.73
CA ARG A 185 -5.04 15.62 24.16
C ARG A 185 -6.37 15.95 24.84
N ASP A 186 -7.14 16.85 24.24
CA ASP A 186 -8.43 17.33 24.70
C ASP A 186 -9.28 17.74 23.49
N LEU A 187 -10.53 18.15 23.74
CA LEU A 187 -11.46 18.59 22.70
C LEU A 187 -10.89 19.75 21.87
N SER A 188 -10.23 20.72 22.51
CA SER A 188 -9.72 21.93 21.86
C SER A 188 -8.60 21.60 20.87
N SER A 189 -7.58 20.87 21.34
CA SER A 189 -6.44 20.44 20.54
C SER A 189 -6.84 19.45 19.43
N SER A 190 -7.83 18.59 19.67
CA SER A 190 -8.37 17.70 18.64
C SER A 190 -9.13 18.47 17.55
N ALA A 191 -9.93 19.46 17.94
CA ALA A 191 -10.65 20.33 17.01
C ALA A 191 -9.68 21.22 16.20
N GLU A 192 -8.58 21.68 16.79
CA GLU A 192 -7.53 22.40 16.08
C GLU A 192 -6.86 21.53 15.01
N LEU A 193 -6.42 20.31 15.37
CA LEU A 193 -5.84 19.37 14.41
C LEU A 193 -6.83 19.03 13.29
N SER A 194 -8.11 18.82 13.63
CA SER A 194 -9.15 18.50 12.66
C SER A 194 -9.41 19.67 11.70
N ARG A 195 -9.49 20.91 12.20
CA ARG A 195 -9.63 22.11 11.36
C ARG A 195 -8.43 22.29 10.43
N HIS A 196 -7.22 22.10 10.94
CA HIS A 196 -6.00 22.14 10.13
C HIS A 196 -6.05 21.14 8.98
N LEU A 197 -6.32 19.86 9.27
CA LEU A 197 -6.39 18.83 8.24
C LEU A 197 -7.52 19.06 7.23
N ALA A 198 -8.71 19.46 7.69
CA ALA A 198 -9.86 19.77 6.84
C ALA A 198 -9.60 20.98 5.92
N SER A 199 -8.73 21.91 6.32
CA SER A 199 -8.32 23.03 5.45
C SER A 199 -7.42 22.59 4.29
N LEU A 200 -6.75 21.43 4.40
CA LEU A 200 -5.79 20.93 3.42
C LEU A 200 -6.35 19.78 2.59
N PHE A 201 -7.09 18.86 3.21
CA PHE A 201 -7.56 17.62 2.61
C PHE A 201 -9.07 17.48 2.79
N LYS A 202 -9.71 16.82 1.81
CA LYS A 202 -11.10 16.38 1.96
C LYS A 202 -11.15 15.20 2.95
N GLU A 203 -12.30 15.00 3.59
CA GLU A 203 -12.45 13.98 4.63
C GLU A 203 -12.25 12.55 4.09
N ASP A 204 -12.63 12.27 2.84
CA ASP A 204 -12.38 11.00 2.13
C ASP A 204 -10.90 10.73 1.82
N GLN A 205 -10.04 11.72 1.98
CA GLN A 205 -8.59 11.60 1.84
C GLN A 205 -7.91 11.32 3.19
N ILE A 206 -8.59 11.49 4.33
CA ILE A 206 -7.99 11.41 5.66
C ILE A 206 -8.37 10.08 6.33
N TYR A 207 -7.36 9.30 6.67
CA TYR A 207 -7.51 8.01 7.35
C TYR A 207 -6.90 8.11 8.75
N ARG A 208 -7.77 8.18 9.76
CA ARG A 208 -7.38 8.20 11.18
C ARG A 208 -7.30 6.78 11.70
N ILE A 209 -6.12 6.33 12.09
CA ILE A 209 -5.91 4.96 12.57
C ILE A 209 -6.31 4.83 14.02
N ASP A 210 -7.32 3.98 14.25
CA ASP A 210 -7.50 3.28 15.51
C ASP A 210 -7.33 1.78 15.26
N HIS A 211 -6.21 1.22 15.71
CA HIS A 211 -5.88 -0.18 15.48
C HIS A 211 -6.85 -1.17 16.13
N TYR A 212 -7.71 -0.73 17.07
CA TYR A 212 -8.77 -1.60 17.60
C TYR A 212 -9.81 -1.93 16.52
N LEU A 213 -10.09 -1.00 15.60
CA LEU A 213 -11.03 -1.22 14.49
C LEU A 213 -10.54 -2.24 13.47
N GLY A 214 -9.23 -2.52 13.45
CA GLY A 214 -8.62 -3.55 12.62
C GLY A 214 -8.63 -4.96 13.23
N LYS A 215 -9.09 -5.13 14.47
CA LYS A 215 -9.13 -6.46 15.12
C LYS A 215 -10.33 -7.25 14.61
N GLU A 216 -10.09 -8.50 14.24
CA GLU A 216 -11.11 -9.43 13.70
C GLU A 216 -12.37 -9.48 14.57
N MET A 217 -12.22 -9.64 15.90
CA MET A 217 -13.35 -9.68 16.82
C MET A 217 -14.17 -8.38 16.85
N VAL A 218 -13.55 -7.22 16.65
CA VAL A 218 -14.25 -5.93 16.61
C VAL A 218 -15.02 -5.79 15.30
N GLN A 219 -14.44 -6.19 14.17
CA GLN A 219 -15.12 -6.21 12.87
C GLN A 219 -16.33 -7.16 12.89
N ASN A 220 -16.18 -8.31 13.55
CA ASN A 220 -17.24 -9.30 13.71
C ASN A 220 -18.44 -8.81 14.53
N LEU A 221 -18.33 -7.75 15.33
CA LEU A 221 -19.46 -7.24 16.11
C LEU A 221 -20.65 -6.82 15.23
N ILE A 222 -20.38 -6.22 14.07
CA ILE A 222 -21.44 -5.80 13.13
C ILE A 222 -22.14 -7.04 12.56
N THR A 223 -21.37 -8.03 12.12
CA THR A 223 -21.90 -9.31 11.60
C THR A 223 -22.70 -10.04 12.68
N LEU A 224 -22.17 -10.16 13.90
CA LEU A 224 -22.84 -10.81 15.03
C LEU A 224 -24.19 -10.14 15.32
N ARG A 225 -24.23 -8.81 15.37
CA ARG A 225 -25.44 -8.06 15.70
C ARG A 225 -26.50 -8.12 14.61
N PHE A 226 -26.11 -7.97 13.34
CA PHE A 226 -27.07 -7.73 12.25
C PHE A 226 -27.31 -8.93 11.34
N ALA A 227 -26.38 -9.88 11.25
CA ALA A 227 -26.57 -11.09 10.43
C ALA A 227 -27.29 -12.23 11.17
N ASN A 228 -27.44 -12.13 12.51
CA ASN A 228 -28.03 -13.18 13.33
C ASN A 228 -29.37 -12.75 13.92
N ARG A 229 -30.45 -13.46 13.52
CA ARG A 229 -31.81 -13.23 14.01
C ARG A 229 -31.96 -13.47 15.52
N ILE A 230 -31.08 -14.26 16.13
CA ILE A 230 -31.11 -14.55 17.57
C ILE A 230 -30.68 -13.32 18.40
N PHE A 231 -29.66 -12.58 17.94
CA PHE A 231 -29.12 -11.43 18.67
C PHE A 231 -29.86 -10.12 18.38
N SER A 232 -30.49 -10.00 17.20
CA SER A 232 -31.21 -8.80 16.80
C SER A 232 -32.32 -8.37 17.79
N PRO A 233 -33.22 -9.24 18.28
CA PRO A 233 -34.31 -8.85 19.17
C PRO A 233 -33.90 -8.71 20.64
N THR A 234 -32.74 -9.24 21.06
CA THR A 234 -32.26 -9.13 22.45
C THR A 234 -31.39 -7.89 22.67
N TRP A 235 -30.96 -7.22 21.60
CA TRP A 235 -30.08 -6.06 21.66
C TRP A 235 -30.87 -4.74 21.66
N ASN A 236 -31.83 -4.63 22.58
CA ASN A 236 -32.59 -3.42 22.89
C ASN A 236 -32.83 -3.32 24.41
N ARG A 237 -33.43 -2.21 24.86
CA ARG A 237 -33.48 -1.78 26.26
C ARG A 237 -34.58 -2.47 27.06
#